data_AF-A0A252A0P3-F1
#
_entry.id   AF-A0A252A0P3-F1
#
_cell.length_a   1.000
_cell.length_b   1.000
_cell.length_c   1.000
_cell.angle_alpha   90.00
_cell.angle_beta   90.00
_cell.angle_gamma   90.00
#
_symmetry.space_group_name_H-M   'P 1'
#
loop_
_entity.id
_entity.type
_entity.pdbx_description
1 polymer ?
#
loop_
_entity_poly.entity_id
_entity_poly.type
_entity_poly.pdbx_seq_one_letter_code
_entity_poly.pdbx_strand_id
1 'polypeptide(L)' 'MSLVKYPLFQSAAARRTVHRHGANCVSDLCFLEEWASGRAKSSAANILRASQIRRTNPTLVQEIDRTLPASAPPRRHS' A
#
# COMPACT_ATOMS: atom_id res chain seq x y z
N MET A 1 -12.23 -15.79 20.32
CA MET A 1 -11.36 -14.72 19.76
C MET A 1 -11.32 -14.90 18.25
N SER A 2 -11.93 -14.00 17.49
CA SER A 2 -11.98 -14.13 16.02
C SER A 2 -10.63 -13.68 15.45
N LEU A 3 -9.88 -14.61 14.83
CA LEU A 3 -8.71 -14.28 14.02
C LEU A 3 -9.20 -13.51 12.80
N VAL A 4 -9.19 -12.18 12.89
CA VAL A 4 -9.42 -11.34 11.72
C VAL A 4 -8.29 -11.67 10.74
N LYS A 5 -8.61 -12.44 9.68
CA LYS A 5 -7.68 -12.74 8.60
C LYS A 5 -7.45 -11.46 7.81
N TYR A 6 -6.43 -10.72 8.21
CA TYR A 6 -5.95 -9.60 7.41
C TYR A 6 -5.29 -10.13 6.13
N PRO A 7 -5.41 -9.40 5.01
CA PRO A 7 -4.64 -9.71 3.82
C PRO A 7 -3.14 -9.73 4.15
N LEU A 8 -2.40 -10.62 3.49
CA LEU A 8 -0.96 -10.73 3.66
C LEU A 8 -0.29 -9.52 3.00
N PHE A 9 0.00 -8.50 3.81
CA PHE A 9 0.74 -7.33 3.37
C PHE A 9 2.19 -7.68 3.04
N GLN A 10 2.67 -7.17 1.91
CA GLN A 10 4.03 -7.41 1.39
C GLN A 10 5.06 -6.59 2.19
N SER A 11 4.73 -5.35 2.53
CA SER A 11 5.58 -4.43 3.27
C SER A 11 5.50 -4.67 4.79
N ALA A 12 6.65 -4.55 5.47
CA ALA A 12 6.69 -4.60 6.92
C ALA A 12 5.95 -3.42 7.57
N ALA A 13 5.94 -2.27 6.89
CA ALA A 13 5.26 -1.05 7.34
C ALA A 13 3.74 -1.22 7.39
N ALA A 14 3.13 -1.84 6.37
CA ALA A 14 1.70 -2.13 6.38
C ALA A 14 1.33 -3.14 7.47
N ARG A 15 2.13 -4.19 7.67
CA ARG A 15 1.91 -5.17 8.76
C ARG A 15 1.89 -4.49 10.14
N ARG A 16 2.87 -3.63 10.43
CA ARG A 16 2.93 -2.88 11.70
C ARG A 16 1.73 -1.94 11.86
N THR A 17 1.36 -1.24 10.79
CA THR A 17 0.24 -0.29 10.81
C THR A 17 -1.08 -0.99 11.08
N VAL A 18 -1.35 -2.12 10.43
CA VAL A 18 -2.56 -2.92 10.69
C VAL A 18 -2.61 -3.46 12.11
N HIS A 19 -1.45 -3.87 12.66
CA HIS A 19 -1.39 -4.34 14.05
C HIS A 19 -1.67 -3.21 15.05
N ARG A 20 -1.28 -1.97 14.74
CA ARG A 20 -1.48 -0.81 15.62
C ARG A 20 -2.88 -0.20 15.52
N HIS A 21 -3.44 -0.11 14.32
CA HIS A 21 -4.68 0.62 14.05
C HIS A 21 -5.88 -0.28 13.73
N GLY A 22 -5.66 -1.58 13.56
CA GLY A 22 -6.71 -2.57 13.32
C GLY A 22 -7.33 -2.48 11.91
N ALA A 23 -8.54 -3.03 11.78
CA ALA A 23 -9.18 -3.27 10.49
C ALA A 23 -9.48 -2.02 9.65
N ASN A 24 -9.62 -0.85 10.27
CA ASN A 24 -10.00 0.39 9.59
C ASN A 24 -8.97 0.86 8.55
N CYS A 25 -7.69 0.49 8.73
CA CYS A 25 -6.63 0.89 7.81
C CYS A 25 -6.33 -0.17 6.71
N VAL A 26 -6.98 -1.34 6.75
CA VAL A 26 -6.69 -2.45 5.84
C VAL A 26 -6.88 -2.06 4.37
N SER A 27 -8.00 -1.40 4.05
CA SER A 27 -8.30 -1.02 2.66
C SER A 27 -7.27 -0.05 2.10
N ASP A 28 -6.85 0.94 2.91
CA ASP A 28 -5.86 1.92 2.49
C ASP A 28 -4.46 1.30 2.36
N LEU A 29 -4.10 0.39 3.26
CA LEU A 29 -2.83 -0.34 3.19
C LEU A 29 -2.76 -1.25 1.96
N CYS A 30 -3.84 -1.99 1.65
CA CYS A 30 -3.91 -2.80 0.43
C CYS A 30 -3.78 -1.93 -0.82
N PHE A 31 -4.53 -0.83 -0.87
CA PHE A 31 -4.47 0.12 -1.97
C PHE A 31 -3.06 0.70 -2.14
N LEU A 32 -2.40 1.10 -1.05
CA LEU A 32 -1.04 1.65 -1.12
C LEU A 32 -0.02 0.63 -1.65
N GLU A 33 -0.11 -0.64 -1.23
CA GLU A 33 0.80 -1.67 -1.75
C GLU A 33 0.56 -1.95 -3.24
N GLU A 34 -0.69 -1.97 -3.69
CA GLU A 34 -1.02 -2.07 -5.12
C GLU A 34 -0.55 -0.86 -5.91
N TRP A 35 -0.71 0.34 -5.35
CA TRP A 35 -0.27 1.60 -5.95
C TRP A 35 1.25 1.63 -6.11
N ALA A 36 1.98 1.36 -5.04
CA ALA A 36 3.44 1.42 -5.03
C ALA A 36 4.09 0.28 -5.84
N SER A 37 3.45 -0.89 -5.95
CA SER A 37 3.91 -1.97 -6.82
C SER A 37 3.58 -1.78 -8.31
N GLY A 38 2.88 -0.70 -8.66
CA GLY A 38 2.42 -0.43 -10.04
C GLY A 38 1.27 -1.33 -10.50
N ARG A 39 0.65 -2.11 -9.60
CA ARG A 39 -0.49 -2.98 -9.90
C ARG A 39 -1.82 -2.22 -9.94
N ALA A 40 -1.91 -1.07 -9.26
CA ALA A 40 -3.10 -0.24 -9.30
C ALA A 40 -3.27 0.40 -10.69
N LYS A 41 -4.49 0.40 -11.21
CA LYS A 41 -4.82 1.11 -12.45
C LYS A 41 -4.59 2.61 -12.27
N SER A 42 -4.00 3.26 -13.28
CA SER A 42 -3.88 4.72 -13.30
C SER A 42 -5.23 5.34 -13.65
N SER A 43 -6.02 5.65 -12.62
CA SER A 43 -7.29 6.36 -12.73
C SER A 43 -7.26 7.64 -11.89
N ALA A 44 -8.05 8.64 -12.27
CA ALA A 44 -8.15 9.89 -11.51
C ALA A 44 -8.52 9.64 -10.03
N ALA A 45 -9.44 8.70 -9.78
CA ALA A 45 -9.82 8.31 -8.42
C ALA A 45 -8.65 7.72 -7.62
N ASN A 46 -7.83 6.85 -8.23
CA ASN A 46 -6.68 6.25 -7.56
C ASN A 46 -5.57 7.29 -7.30
N ILE A 47 -5.32 8.18 -8.26
CA ILE A 47 -4.36 9.28 -8.09
C ILE A 47 -4.78 10.18 -6.92
N LEU A 48 -6.07 10.52 -6.83
CA LEU A 48 -6.62 11.32 -5.74
C LEU A 48 -6.49 10.60 -4.40
N ARG A 49 -6.86 9.32 -4.34
CA ARG A 49 -6.75 8.50 -3.12
C ARG A 49 -5.30 8.40 -2.63
N ALA A 50 -4.35 8.10 -3.52
CA ALA A 50 -2.93 8.06 -3.19
C ALA A 50 -2.43 9.43 -2.69
N SER A 51 -2.86 10.52 -3.33
CA SER A 51 -2.48 11.88 -2.94
C SER A 51 -3.08 12.31 -1.59
N GLN A 52 -4.29 11.88 -1.26
CA GLN A 52 -4.91 12.10 0.05
C GLN A 52 -4.14 11.34 1.13
N ILE A 53 -3.90 10.04 0.95
CA ILE A 53 -3.20 9.22 1.94
C ILE A 53 -1.77 9.73 2.16
N ARG A 54 -1.05 10.12 1.09
CA ARG A 54 0.31 10.68 1.20
C ARG A 54 0.36 11.99 1.99
N ARG A 55 -0.65 12.84 1.87
CA ARG A 55 -0.73 14.09 2.65
C ARG A 55 -1.00 13.82 4.12
N THR A 56 -1.89 12.86 4.41
CA THR A 56 -2.25 12.53 5.80
C THR A 56 -1.18 11.68 6.49
N ASN A 57 -0.48 10.80 5.76
CA ASN A 57 0.47 9.83 6.31
C ASN A 57 1.76 9.74 5.47
N PRO A 58 2.54 10.83 5.33
CA PRO A 58 3.70 10.87 4.43
C PRO A 58 4.78 9.84 4.77
N THR A 59 5.06 9.64 6.07
CA THR A 59 6.08 8.69 6.53
C THR A 59 5.71 7.24 6.23
N LEU A 60 4.43 6.88 6.41
CA LEU A 60 3.93 5.53 6.13
C LEU A 60 4.11 5.17 4.65
N VAL A 61 3.75 6.09 3.75
CA VAL A 61 3.90 5.89 2.30
C VAL A 61 5.38 5.68 1.95
N GLN A 62 6.28 6.50 2.47
CA GLN A 62 7.72 6.34 2.23
C GLN A 62 8.27 5.00 2.74
N GLU A 63 7.82 4.53 3.91
CA GLU A 63 8.24 3.23 4.42
C GLU A 63 7.71 2.07 3.56
N ILE A 64 6.47 2.16 3.08
CA ILE A 64 5.90 1.16 2.18
C ILE A 64 6.69 1.13 0.86
N ASP A 65 6.92 2.28 0.23
CA ASP A 65 7.68 2.39 -1.02
C ASP A 65 9.10 1.81 -0.88
N ARG A 66 9.76 2.03 0.26
CA ARG A 66 11.12 1.50 0.53
C ARG A 66 11.16 0.01 0.80
N THR A 67 10.11 -0.54 1.39
CA THR A 67 10.11 -1.93 1.89
C THR A 67 9.35 -2.88 0.99
N LEU A 68 8.63 -2.37 -0.01
CA LEU A 68 8.08 -3.20 -1.06
C LEU A 68 9.23 -3.80 -1.88
N PRO A 69 9.20 -5.12 -2.14
CA PRO A 69 10.14 -5.72 -3.06
C PRO A 69 9.99 -5.00 -4.40
N ALA A 70 11.09 -4.53 -4.97
CA ALA A 70 11.09 -3.87 -6.26
C ALA A 70 10.34 -4.76 -7.25
N SER A 71 9.14 -4.33 -7.65
CA SER A 71 8.44 -4.92 -8.78
C SER A 71 9.40 -4.78 -9.96
N ALA A 72 9.76 -5.91 -10.57
CA ALA A 72 10.69 -5.95 -11.69
C ALA A 72 10.35 -4.81 -12.67
N PRO A 73 11.37 -4.11 -13.21
CA PRO A 73 11.11 -2.98 -14.10
C PRO A 73 10.16 -3.41 -15.21
N PRO A 74 9.23 -2.54 -15.63
CA PRO A 74 8.31 -2.87 -16.71
C PRO A 74 9.15 -3.35 -17.89
N ARG A 75 8.89 -4.57 -18.37
CA ARG A 75 9.52 -5.08 -19.59
C ARG A 75 9.24 -4.05 -20.68
N ARG A 76 10.28 -3.30 -21.05
CA ARG A 76 10.26 -2.48 -22.26
C ARG A 76 9.98 -3.43 -23.41
N HIS A 77 8.78 -3.37 -23.96
CA HIS A 77 8.54 -3.91 -25.29
C HIS A 77 9.30 -3.01 -26.26
N SER A 78 10.45 -3.51 -26.70
CA SER A 78 11.17 -3.06 -27.89
C SER A 78 10.44 -3.50 -29.15
#